data_AF-A0A1G3HHH5-F1
#
_entry.id   AF-A0A1G3HHH5-F1
#
_cell.length_a   1.000
_cell.length_b   1.000
_cell.length_c   1.000
_cell.angle_alpha   90.00
_cell.angle_beta   90.00
_cell.angle_gamma   90.00
#
_symmetry.space_group_name_H-M   'P 1'
#
loop_
_entity.id
_entity.type
_entity.pdbx_description
1 polymer ?
#
loop_
_entity_poly.entity_id
_entity_poly.type
_entity_poly.pdbx_seq_one_letter_code
_entity_poly.pdbx_strand_id
1 'polypeptide(L)' 'MSFAQVEYGAKKKLTRRDIFLAKMETVVPWGRLASVVEPHYPKSGRRGRPPIGLDRMLSVTFWRWALVNARRF' A
#
# COMPACT_ATOMS: atom_id res chain seq x y z
N MET A 1 -28.13 5.46 16.96
CA MET A 1 -27.04 5.81 16.03
C MET A 1 -27.67 6.45 14.80
N SER A 2 -27.41 7.73 14.57
CA SER A 2 -28.08 8.52 13.51
C SER A 2 -27.52 8.18 12.13
N PHE A 3 -28.37 8.19 11.08
CA PHE A 3 -27.95 8.04 9.67
C PHE A 3 -26.81 9.01 9.30
N ALA A 4 -26.83 10.22 9.87
CA ALA A 4 -25.78 11.22 9.66
C ALA A 4 -24.40 10.78 10.19
N GLN A 5 -24.34 9.94 11.24
CA GLN A 5 -23.08 9.40 11.78
C GLN A 5 -22.52 8.27 10.91
N VAL A 6 -23.39 7.50 10.26
CA VAL A 6 -23.01 6.42 9.33
C VAL A 6 -22.51 7.01 8.00
N GLU A 7 -23.15 8.07 7.50
CA GLU A 7 -22.67 8.79 6.31
C GLU A 7 -21.36 9.56 6.55
N TYR A 8 -21.18 10.16 7.73
CA TYR A 8 -19.92 10.83 8.09
C TYR A 8 -18.75 9.84 8.30
N GLY A 9 -19.03 8.61 8.74
CA GLY A 9 -18.03 7.54 8.80
C GLY A 9 -17.59 7.04 7.42
N ALA A 10 -18.44 7.19 6.40
CA ALA A 10 -18.26 6.61 5.07
C ALA A 10 -17.49 7.48 4.07
N LYS A 11 -17.30 8.79 4.33
CA LYS A 11 -16.56 9.69 3.41
C LYS A 11 -15.20 10.09 3.98
N LYS A 12 -14.33 9.11 4.23
CA LYS A 12 -12.89 9.42 4.21
C LYS A 12 -12.54 9.88 2.80
N LYS A 13 -12.13 11.15 2.64
CA LYS A 13 -11.55 11.64 1.39
C LYS A 13 -10.41 10.69 1.02
N LEU A 14 -10.57 9.95 -0.08
CA LEU A 14 -9.51 9.12 -0.62
C LEU A 14 -8.33 10.03 -0.94
N THR A 15 -7.17 9.70 -0.40
CA THR A 15 -5.97 10.49 -0.67
C THR A 15 -5.49 10.20 -2.08
N ARG A 16 -4.69 11.10 -2.66
CA ARG A 16 -4.06 10.86 -3.98
C ARG A 16 -3.27 9.56 -4.01
N ARG A 17 -2.66 9.20 -2.87
CA ARG A 17 -1.94 7.93 -2.67
C ARG A 17 -2.90 6.74 -2.76
N ASP A 18 -4.06 6.79 -2.11
CA ASP A 18 -5.02 5.69 -2.13
C ASP A 18 -5.57 5.45 -3.54
N ILE A 19 -5.88 6.53 -4.26
CA ILE A 19 -6.33 6.46 -5.66
C ILE A 19 -5.24 5.86 -6.56
N PHE A 20 -3.99 6.26 -6.35
CA PHE A 20 -2.86 5.70 -7.10
C PHE A 20 -2.68 4.20 -6.81
N LEU A 21 -2.70 3.80 -5.54
CA LEU A 21 -2.53 2.40 -5.15
C LEU A 21 -3.68 1.51 -5.64
N ALA A 22 -4.91 2.03 -5.64
CA ALA A 22 -6.07 1.33 -6.20
C ALA A 22 -5.96 1.15 -7.72
N LYS A 23 -5.47 2.16 -8.45
CA LYS A 23 -5.17 2.03 -9.87
C LYS A 23 -4.03 1.04 -10.14
N MET A 24 -3.05 0.98 -9.25
CA MET A 24 -1.93 0.05 -9.40
C MET A 24 -2.32 -1.40 -9.16
N GLU A 25 -3.34 -1.70 -8.35
CA GLU A 25 -3.86 -3.08 -8.18
C GLU A 25 -4.29 -3.69 -9.52
N THR A 26 -4.84 -2.90 -10.45
CA THR A 26 -5.27 -3.40 -11.76
C THR A 26 -4.10 -3.73 -12.68
N VAL A 27 -2.97 -3.04 -12.51
CA VAL A 27 -1.75 -3.22 -13.30
C VAL A 27 -0.85 -4.29 -12.68
N VAL A 28 -0.80 -4.33 -11.35
CA VAL A 28 0.04 -5.22 -10.55
C VAL A 28 -0.83 -5.79 -9.42
N PRO A 29 -1.33 -7.02 -9.56
CA PRO A 29 -2.10 -7.67 -8.50
C PRO A 29 -1.21 -7.85 -7.26
N TRP A 30 -1.50 -7.11 -6.19
CA TRP A 30 -0.60 -7.03 -5.01
C TRP A 30 -0.45 -8.39 -4.34
N GLY A 31 -1.53 -9.18 -4.29
CA GLY A 31 -1.52 -10.52 -3.72
C GLY A 31 -0.55 -11.45 -4.45
N ARG A 32 -0.52 -11.41 -5.79
CA ARG A 32 0.39 -12.24 -6.59
C ARG A 32 1.84 -11.83 -6.39
N LEU A 33 2.09 -10.52 -6.37
CA LEU A 33 3.42 -9.99 -6.13
C LEU A 33 3.91 -10.35 -4.72
N ALA A 34 3.04 -10.20 -3.72
CA ALA A 34 3.34 -10.56 -2.35
C ALA A 34 3.69 -12.05 -2.22
N SER A 35 2.95 -12.95 -2.86
CA SER A 35 3.26 -14.40 -2.83
C SER A 35 4.64 -14.74 -3.43
N VAL A 36 5.08 -14.00 -4.44
CA VAL A 36 6.43 -14.19 -5.03
C VAL A 36 7.52 -13.62 -4.13
N VAL A 37 7.24 -12.51 -3.44
CA VAL A 37 8.23 -11.84 -2.58
C VAL A 37 8.29 -12.47 -1.19
N GLU A 38 7.21 -13.08 -0.71
CA GLU A 38 7.10 -13.62 0.64
C GLU A 38 8.18 -14.66 1.02
N PRO A 39 8.62 -15.58 0.13
CA PRO A 39 9.73 -16.49 0.42
C PRO A 39 11.07 -15.78 0.63
N HIS A 40 11.24 -14.60 0.02
CA HIS A 40 12.46 -13.79 0.12
C HIS A 40 12.35 -12.70 1.21
N TYR A 41 11.15 -12.47 1.74
CA TYR A 41 10.92 -11.44 2.73
C TYR A 41 11.34 -11.92 4.12
N PRO A 42 12.16 -11.16 4.86
CA PRO A 42 12.56 -11.54 6.21
C PRO A 42 11.33 -11.56 7.13
N LYS A 43 10.89 -12.78 7.51
CA LYS A 43 9.67 -12.98 8.33
C LYS A 43 9.87 -12.59 9.80
N SER A 44 11.10 -12.71 10.30
CA SER A 44 11.58 -12.13 11.56
C SER A 44 13.01 -12.63 11.77
N GLY A 45 13.94 -11.76 12.15
CA GLY A 45 15.25 -12.27 12.57
C GLY A 45 16.32 -11.20 12.72
N ARG A 46 16.73 -11.00 13.97
CA ARG A 46 17.90 -10.26 14.48
C ARG A 46 17.64 -8.78 14.80
N ARG A 47 18.17 -8.38 15.97
CA ARG A 47 18.04 -7.08 16.64
C ARG A 47 17.88 -5.91 15.65
N GLY A 48 16.81 -5.13 15.80
CA GLY A 48 16.53 -3.97 14.97
C GLY A 48 15.03 -3.70 14.85
N ARG A 49 14.66 -2.74 14.00
CA ARG A 49 13.26 -2.39 13.74
C ARG A 49 12.54 -3.58 13.09
N PRO A 50 11.36 -4.00 13.58
CA PRO A 50 10.62 -5.10 12.99
C PRO A 50 10.31 -4.83 11.50
N PRO A 51 10.36 -5.86 10.64
CA PRO A 51 9.96 -5.74 9.24
C PRO A 51 8.55 -5.18 9.14
N ILE A 52 8.35 -4.20 8.28
CA ILE A 52 7.01 -3.69 7.97
C ILE A 52 6.27 -4.80 7.21
N GLY A 53 5.00 -5.07 7.54
CA GLY A 53 4.21 -6.07 6.79
C GLY A 53 4.36 -5.91 5.27
N LEU A 54 4.56 -7.02 4.57
CA LEU A 54 4.97 -7.07 3.16
C LEU A 54 4.11 -6.17 2.27
N ASP A 55 2.80 -6.23 2.44
CA ASP A 55 1.81 -5.41 1.73
C ASP A 55 2.03 -3.90 1.92
N ARG A 56 2.28 -3.47 3.17
CA ARG A 56 2.56 -2.07 3.50
C ARG A 56 3.92 -1.62 2.95
N MET A 57 4.91 -2.50 2.95
CA MET A 57 6.23 -2.25 2.38
C MET A 57 6.15 -2.06 0.86
N LEU A 58 5.42 -2.93 0.17
CA LEU A 58 5.17 -2.83 -1.28
C LEU A 58 4.43 -1.52 -1.60
N SER A 59 3.35 -1.23 -0.88
CA SER A 59 2.56 0.00 -1.06
C SER A 59 3.39 1.28 -0.89
N VAL A 60 4.30 1.33 0.08
CA VAL A 60 5.20 2.49 0.29
C VAL A 60 6.26 2.58 -0.80
N THR A 61 6.84 1.45 -1.20
CA THR A 61 7.92 1.41 -2.18
C THR A 61 7.42 1.81 -3.57
N PHE A 62 6.27 1.30 -3.99
CA PHE A 62 5.64 1.68 -5.26
C PHE A 62 5.21 3.15 -5.27
N TRP A 63 4.61 3.64 -4.18
CA TRP A 63 4.29 5.06 -4.06
C TRP A 63 5.54 5.93 -4.19
N ARG A 64 6.65 5.56 -3.53
CA ARG A 64 7.91 6.29 -3.63
C ARG A 64 8.51 6.22 -5.03
N TRP A 65 8.48 5.05 -5.68
CA TRP A 65 8.91 4.90 -7.06
C TRP A 65 8.09 5.79 -8.00
N ALA A 66 6.77 5.82 -7.83
CA ALA A 66 5.88 6.68 -8.62
C ALA A 66 6.21 8.15 -8.42
N LEU A 67 6.48 8.59 -7.18
CA LEU A 67 6.91 9.97 -6.91
C LEU A 67 8.25 10.33 -7.58
N VAL A 68 9.19 9.38 -7.65
CA VAL A 68 10.49 9.59 -8.32
C VAL A 68 10.34 9.63 -9.84
N ASN A 69 9.51 8.76 -10.41
CA ASN A 69 9.32 8.66 -11.86
C ASN A 69 8.28 9.64 -12.42
N ALA A 70 7.38 10.17 -11.59
CA ALA A 70 6.45 11.23 -11.99
C ALA A 70 7.14 12.58 -12.29
N ARG A 71 8.45 12.70 -12.04
CA ARG A 71 9.29 13.83 -12.50
C ARG A 71 10.03 13.55 -13.80
N ARG A 72 9.93 12.31 -14.32
CA ARG A 72 10.60 11.83 -15.55
C ARG A 72 9.63 11.64 -16.71
N PHE A 73 8.32 11.78 -16.48
CA PHE A 73 7.28 11.94 -17.48
C PHE A 73 6.70 13.34 -17.37
#